data_AF-A0A7L5YE01-F1
#
_entry.id   AF-A0A7L5YE01-F1
#
_cell.length_a   1.000
_cell.length_b   1.000
_cell.length_c   1.000
_cell.angle_alpha   90.00
_cell.angle_beta   90.00
_cell.angle_gamma   90.00
#
_symmetry.space_group_name_H-M   'P 1'
#
loop_
_entity.id
_entity.type
_entity.pdbx_description
1 polymer ?
#
loop_
_entity_poly.entity_id
_entity_poly.type
_entity_poly.pdbx_seq_one_letter_code
_entity_poly.pdbx_strand_id
1 'polypeptide(L)'
;MTDDAAQVAVLSDHSRHPVLLRGVDQKPVSAIRIPNAFRHTIYLLSPGLHVLWVSSVPYGHPLLPQTVRCYVLGAHFERGARYVLEEDPDNEHVRMLREGSELPAASGQRVDKAPVFLRDCRWQ
;
A
#
# COMPACT_ATOMS: atom_id res chain seq x y z
N MET A 1 -4.92 -12.91 -26.72
CA MET A 1 -4.46 -12.08 -25.59
C MET A 1 -5.09 -12.72 -24.35
N THR A 2 -4.43 -13.74 -23.84
CA THR A 2 -4.95 -14.61 -22.78
C THR A 2 -5.06 -13.86 -21.47
N ASP A 3 -6.09 -14.24 -20.73
CA ASP A 3 -6.60 -13.67 -19.49
C ASP A 3 -5.63 -13.87 -18.30
N ASP A 4 -4.41 -13.31 -18.40
CA ASP A 4 -3.41 -13.37 -17.33
C ASP A 4 -3.92 -12.66 -16.07
N ALA A 5 -4.80 -11.67 -16.23
CA ALA A 5 -5.45 -10.94 -15.13
C ALA A 5 -6.35 -11.83 -14.27
N ALA A 6 -6.99 -12.87 -14.84
CA ALA A 6 -7.80 -13.81 -14.07
C ALA A 6 -6.97 -14.75 -13.18
N GLN A 7 -5.67 -14.88 -13.43
CA GLN A 7 -4.78 -15.74 -12.63
C GLN A 7 -4.05 -15.01 -11.50
N VAL A 8 -4.02 -13.68 -11.54
CA VAL A 8 -3.36 -12.83 -10.54
C VAL A 8 -4.40 -12.03 -9.75
N ALA A 9 -4.01 -11.55 -8.58
CA ALA A 9 -4.76 -10.55 -7.87
C ALA A 9 -4.27 -9.15 -8.26
N VAL A 10 -5.20 -8.20 -8.31
CA VAL A 10 -4.90 -6.81 -8.66
C VAL A 10 -4.95 -5.98 -7.39
N LEU A 11 -3.94 -5.15 -7.17
CA LEU A 11 -3.86 -4.22 -6.05
C LEU A 11 -3.64 -2.80 -6.59
N SER A 12 -4.41 -1.84 -6.13
CA SER A 12 -4.22 -0.43 -6.47
C SER A 12 -4.29 0.48 -5.24
N ASP A 13 -3.79 1.70 -5.37
CA ASP A 13 -3.86 2.70 -4.30
C ASP A 13 -5.21 3.44 -4.35
N HIS A 14 -5.81 3.73 -3.19
CA HIS A 14 -7.05 4.50 -3.09
C HIS A 14 -6.82 5.96 -3.47
N SER A 15 -7.79 6.58 -4.13
CA SER A 15 -7.66 7.95 -4.66
C SER A 15 -7.71 9.04 -3.58
N ARG A 16 -8.49 8.84 -2.51
CA ARG A 16 -8.68 9.85 -1.45
C ARG A 16 -7.68 9.72 -0.31
N HIS A 17 -7.30 8.50 0.03
CA HIS A 17 -6.36 8.19 1.10
C HIS A 17 -5.22 7.31 0.56
N PRO A 18 -4.41 7.86 -0.37
CA PRO A 18 -3.39 7.08 -1.04
C PRO A 18 -2.30 6.67 -0.08
N VAL A 19 -1.72 5.51 -0.35
CA VAL A 19 -0.51 5.00 0.29
C VAL A 19 0.51 4.65 -0.78
N LEU A 20 1.72 4.28 -0.35
CA LEU A 20 2.78 3.79 -1.21
C LEU A 20 3.14 2.36 -0.81
N LEU A 21 2.96 1.42 -1.72
CA LEU A 21 3.52 0.08 -1.57
C LEU A 21 5.04 0.17 -1.68
N ARG A 22 5.77 -0.22 -0.63
CA ARG A 22 7.24 -0.19 -0.55
C ARG A 22 7.87 -1.54 -0.73
N GLY A 23 7.14 -2.62 -0.42
CA GLY A 23 7.66 -3.97 -0.50
C GLY A 23 6.58 -5.03 -0.39
N VAL A 24 6.89 -6.23 -0.87
CA VAL A 24 6.07 -7.44 -0.76
C VAL A 24 6.99 -8.58 -0.36
N ASP A 25 6.62 -9.34 0.67
CA ASP A 25 7.35 -10.51 1.16
C ASP A 25 8.84 -10.24 1.36
N GLN A 26 9.13 -9.16 2.09
CA GLN A 26 10.48 -8.66 2.40
C GLN A 26 11.30 -8.20 1.19
N LYS A 27 10.71 -8.14 0.01
CA LYS A 27 11.36 -7.63 -1.20
C LYS A 27 10.86 -6.22 -1.50
N PRO A 28 11.76 -5.22 -1.58
CA PRO A 28 11.40 -3.89 -2.00
C PRO A 28 10.76 -3.90 -3.38
N VAL A 29 9.65 -3.18 -3.53
CA VAL A 29 9.06 -2.90 -4.85
C VAL A 29 9.67 -1.59 -5.34
N SER A 30 9.97 -1.51 -6.64
CA SER A 30 10.38 -0.25 -7.27
C SER A 30 9.18 0.71 -7.33
N ALA A 31 8.84 1.28 -6.18
CA ALA A 31 7.69 2.13 -6.01
C ALA A 31 7.95 3.53 -6.57
N ILE A 32 6.92 4.13 -7.15
CA ILE A 32 6.95 5.54 -7.52
C ILE A 32 7.10 6.36 -6.23
N ARG A 33 8.14 7.21 -6.14
CA ARG A 33 8.44 7.97 -4.90
C ARG A 33 7.39 9.01 -4.55
N ILE A 34 6.61 9.45 -5.55
CA ILE A 34 5.54 10.44 -5.42
C ILE A 34 4.34 9.88 -6.19
N PRO A 35 3.21 9.57 -5.52
CA PRO A 35 2.01 9.15 -6.23
C PRO A 35 1.55 10.29 -7.14
N ASN A 36 1.30 9.97 -8.40
CA ASN A 36 0.79 10.93 -9.35
C ASN A 36 -0.74 10.82 -9.35
N ALA A 37 -1.44 11.92 -9.04
CA ALA A 37 -2.91 11.97 -9.06
C ALA A 37 -3.52 11.55 -10.42
N PHE A 38 -2.72 11.56 -11.49
CA PHE A 38 -3.12 11.16 -12.85
C PHE A 38 -2.67 9.73 -13.24
N ARG A 39 -1.99 8.99 -12.36
CA ARG A 39 -1.59 7.59 -12.62
C ARG A 39 -1.91 6.69 -11.43
N HIS A 40 -2.92 5.85 -11.60
CA HIS A 40 -3.17 4.73 -10.71
C HIS A 40 -2.06 3.70 -10.90
N THR A 41 -1.24 3.50 -9.87
CA THR A 41 -0.30 2.38 -9.88
C THR A 41 -1.09 1.11 -9.64
N ILE A 42 -0.91 0.14 -10.54
CA ILE A 42 -1.54 -1.18 -10.44
C ILE A 42 -0.42 -2.19 -10.21
N TYR A 43 -0.56 -2.99 -9.16
CA TYR A 43 0.31 -4.10 -8.85
C TYR A 43 -0.42 -5.42 -9.13
N LEU A 44 0.29 -6.36 -9.74
CA LEU A 44 -0.21 -7.70 -9.98
C LEU A 44 0.52 -8.64 -9.01
N LEU A 45 -0.23 -9.29 -8.12
CA LEU A 45 0.29 -10.23 -7.15
C LEU A 45 -0.15 -11.64 -7.49
N SER A 46 0.70 -12.63 -7.20
CA SER A 46 0.27 -14.01 -7.17
C SER A 46 -0.85 -14.20 -6.13
N PRO A 47 -1.74 -15.18 -6.32
CA PRO A 47 -2.68 -15.56 -5.28
C PRO A 47 -1.97 -16.20 -4.09
N GLY A 48 -2.48 -15.97 -2.88
CA GLY A 48 -1.94 -16.53 -1.65
C GLY A 48 -1.74 -15.49 -0.54
N LEU A 49 -1.06 -15.92 0.52
CA LEU A 49 -0.72 -15.04 1.64
C LEU A 49 0.52 -14.21 1.30
N HIS A 50 0.39 -12.89 1.41
CA HIS A 50 1.47 -11.95 1.19
C HIS A 50 1.58 -10.96 2.35
N VAL A 51 2.80 -10.51 2.63
CA VAL A 51 3.09 -9.44 3.58
C VAL A 51 3.48 -8.18 2.82
N LEU A 52 2.69 -7.13 2.97
CA LEU A 52 2.91 -5.84 2.33
C LEU A 52 3.59 -4.87 3.30
N TRP A 53 4.57 -4.14 2.78
CA TRP A 53 5.17 -2.99 3.43
C TRP A 53 4.61 -1.74 2.78
N VAL A 54 3.93 -0.92 3.57
CA VAL A 54 3.19 0.24 3.06
C VAL A 54 3.64 1.48 3.82
N SER A 55 3.79 2.61 3.13
CA SER A 55 4.00 3.90 3.80
C SER A 55 2.91 4.89 3.45
N SER A 56 2.61 5.82 4.36
CA SER A 56 1.82 7.01 4.04
C SER A 56 2.51 7.83 2.96
N VAL A 57 1.73 8.67 2.27
CA VAL A 57 2.28 9.63 1.30
C VAL A 57 2.84 10.84 2.05
N PRO A 58 4.09 11.26 1.78
CA PRO A 58 4.62 12.49 2.36
C PRO A 58 3.84 13.71 1.83
N TYR A 59 3.44 14.59 2.74
CA TYR A 59 2.80 15.87 2.39
C TYR A 59 3.82 16.78 1.73
N GLY A 60 3.80 16.97 0.41
CA GLY A 60 4.84 17.66 -0.39
C GLY A 60 5.18 19.13 -0.07
N HIS A 61 4.92 19.62 1.15
CA HIS A 61 5.27 20.93 1.63
C HIS A 61 6.77 21.02 2.01
N PRO A 62 7.57 21.85 1.33
CA PRO A 62 9.04 21.79 1.40
C PRO A 62 9.63 22.34 2.72
N LEU A 63 8.86 23.07 3.52
CA LEU A 63 9.38 23.87 4.65
C LEU A 63 9.11 23.28 6.04
N LEU A 64 8.43 22.12 6.14
CA LEU A 64 8.13 21.50 7.43
C LEU A 64 8.80 20.12 7.50
N PRO A 65 9.37 19.72 8.66
CA PRO A 65 9.86 18.37 8.86
C PRO A 65 8.73 17.37 8.65
N GLN A 66 8.79 16.61 7.56
CA GLN A 66 7.77 15.63 7.23
C GLN A 66 8.13 14.26 7.80
N THR A 67 7.12 13.57 8.30
CA THR A 67 7.24 12.16 8.68
C THR A 67 6.31 11.32 7.82
N VAL A 68 6.77 10.13 7.46
CA VAL A 68 5.93 9.07 6.89
C VAL A 68 5.63 8.04 7.97
N ARG A 69 4.40 7.56 7.98
CA ARG A 69 3.99 6.40 8.78
C ARG A 69 4.26 5.15 7.95
N CYS A 70 4.76 4.11 8.61
CA CYS A 70 5.14 2.85 7.97
C CYS A 70 4.30 1.73 8.58
N TYR A 71 3.70 0.92 7.72
CA TYR A 71 2.74 -0.11 8.07
C TYR A 71 3.16 -1.46 7.51
N VAL A 72 2.86 -2.51 8.26
CA VAL A 72 2.95 -3.89 7.78
C VAL A 72 1.56 -4.50 7.79
N LEU A 73 1.20 -5.12 6.67
CA LEU A 73 -0.11 -5.72 6.44
C LEU A 73 0.09 -7.16 5.92
N GLY A 74 -0.44 -8.15 6.63
CA GLY A 74 -0.62 -9.50 6.09
C GLY A 74 -1.98 -9.61 5.41
N ALA A 75 -2.01 -10.10 4.17
CA ALA A 75 -3.23 -10.19 3.38
C ALA A 75 -3.27 -11.45 2.52
N HIS A 76 -4.46 -12.05 2.39
CA HIS A 76 -4.69 -13.16 1.47
C HIS A 76 -5.28 -12.63 0.15
N PHE A 77 -4.60 -12.93 -0.96
CA PHE A 77 -4.98 -12.51 -2.30
C PHE A 77 -5.67 -13.65 -3.04
N GLU A 78 -6.92 -13.43 -3.44
CA GLU A 78 -7.68 -14.37 -4.27
C GLU A 78 -7.39 -14.18 -5.77
N ARG A 79 -7.49 -15.26 -6.55
CA ARG A 79 -7.36 -15.21 -8.03
C ARG A 79 -8.42 -14.30 -8.64
N GLY A 80 -8.00 -13.40 -9.53
CA GLY A 80 -8.89 -12.48 -10.24
C GLY A 80 -9.55 -11.43 -9.34
N ALA A 81 -9.26 -11.41 -8.04
CA ALA A 81 -9.80 -10.43 -7.13
C ALA A 81 -9.03 -9.11 -7.26
N ARG A 82 -9.74 -8.03 -6.98
CA ARG A 82 -9.25 -6.66 -7.09
C ARG A 82 -9.37 -6.02 -5.72
N TYR A 83 -8.27 -5.41 -5.28
CA TYR A 83 -8.12 -4.83 -3.97
C TYR A 83 -7.60 -3.42 -4.05
N VAL A 84 -7.96 -2.62 -3.05
CA VAL A 84 -7.52 -1.24 -2.92
C VAL A 84 -6.87 -1.05 -1.56
N LEU A 85 -5.69 -0.45 -1.53
CA LEU A 85 -5.04 -0.02 -0.29
C LEU A 85 -5.38 1.42 0.05
N GLU A 86 -5.67 1.66 1.32
CA GLU A 86 -5.89 3.00 1.84
C GLU A 86 -5.30 3.19 3.23
N GLU A 87 -4.95 4.44 3.54
CA GLU A 87 -4.62 4.84 4.90
C GLU A 87 -5.90 5.19 5.66
N ASP A 88 -5.99 4.70 6.90
CA ASP A 88 -6.93 5.18 7.92
C ASP A 88 -6.14 6.08 8.88
N PRO A 89 -6.10 7.40 8.62
CA PRO A 89 -5.25 8.32 9.37
C PRO A 89 -5.72 8.53 10.81
N ASP A 90 -7.01 8.35 11.07
CA ASP A 90 -7.62 8.55 12.39
C ASP A 90 -7.21 7.44 13.34
N ASN A 91 -7.05 6.22 12.82
CA ASN A 91 -6.66 5.05 13.60
C ASN A 91 -5.18 4.64 13.42
N GLU A 92 -4.42 5.38 12.62
CA GLU A 92 -3.04 5.04 12.23
C GLU A 92 -2.90 3.60 11.74
N HIS A 93 -3.78 3.20 10.82
CA HIS A 93 -3.77 1.89 10.18
C HIS A 93 -3.72 1.98 8.67
N VAL A 94 -3.35 0.88 8.03
CA VAL A 94 -3.61 0.66 6.60
C VAL A 94 -4.70 -0.38 6.47
N ARG A 95 -5.60 -0.18 5.51
CA ARG A 95 -6.65 -1.14 5.20
C ARG A 95 -6.52 -1.59 3.75
N MET A 96 -6.84 -2.85 3.53
CA MET A 96 -7.04 -3.41 2.21
C MET A 96 -8.51 -3.73 2.04
N LEU A 97 -9.15 -3.05 1.10
CA LEU A 97 -10.55 -3.28 0.76
C LEU A 97 -10.63 -4.15 -0.50
N ARG A 98 -11.61 -5.04 -0.55
CA ARG A 98 -11.96 -5.72 -1.81
C ARG A 98 -12.83 -4.77 -2.63
N GLU A 99 -12.61 -4.72 -3.95
CA GLU A 99 -13.43 -3.88 -4.83
C GLU A 99 -14.93 -4.20 -4.67
N GLY A 100 -15.74 -3.16 -4.44
CA GLY A 100 -17.17 -3.29 -4.16
C GLY A 100 -17.52 -3.60 -2.69
N SER A 101 -16.55 -3.66 -1.78
CA SER A 101 -16.76 -3.84 -0.34
C SER A 101 -16.18 -2.68 0.47
N GLU A 102 -16.97 -2.17 1.41
CA GLU A 102 -16.51 -1.20 2.41
C GLU A 102 -15.87 -1.88 3.63
N LEU A 103 -15.97 -3.21 3.72
CA LEU A 103 -15.35 -3.96 4.82
C LEU A 103 -13.88 -4.27 4.47
N PRO A 104 -12.95 -4.08 5.42
CA PRO A 104 -11.56 -4.41 5.19
C PRO A 104 -11.38 -5.93 5.04
N ALA A 105 -10.84 -6.34 3.90
CA ALA A 105 -10.36 -7.69 3.66
C ALA A 105 -9.10 -7.99 4.49
N ALA A 106 -8.30 -6.97 4.81
CA ALA A 106 -7.21 -7.04 5.76
C ALA A 106 -6.89 -5.64 6.34
N SER A 107 -6.27 -5.60 7.52
CA SER A 107 -5.81 -4.38 8.17
C SER A 107 -4.40 -4.56 8.72
N GLY A 108 -3.58 -3.51 8.61
CA GLY A 108 -2.18 -3.51 8.97
C GLY A 108 -1.88 -2.44 10.00
N GLN A 109 -0.88 -2.72 10.85
CA GLN A 109 -0.52 -1.87 11.97
C GLN A 109 0.71 -1.02 11.65
N ARG A 110 0.82 0.13 12.32
CA ARG A 110 2.00 0.98 12.24
C ARG A 110 3.17 0.32 12.95
N VAL A 111 4.26 0.13 12.21
CA VAL A 111 5.52 -0.43 12.74
C VAL A 111 6.57 0.65 12.98
N ASP A 112 6.49 1.77 12.26
CA ASP A 112 7.46 2.86 12.38
C ASP A 112 6.85 4.21 11.97
N LYS A 113 7.52 5.28 12.38
CA LYS A 113 7.31 6.65 11.90
C LYS A 113 8.67 7.26 11.61
N ALA A 114 8.96 7.46 10.32
CA ALA A 114 10.27 7.89 9.85
C ALA A 114 10.24 9.34 9.34
N PRO A 115 11.23 10.18 9.67
CA PRO A 115 11.39 11.47 9.02
C PRO A 115 11.80 11.27 7.56
N VAL A 116 11.05 11.86 6.63
CA VAL A 116 11.15 11.64 5.17
C VAL A 116 12.56 11.87 4.63
N PHE A 117 13.30 12.82 5.19
CA PHE A 117 14.62 13.22 4.71
C PHE A 117 15.79 12.56 5.46
N LEU A 118 15.53 11.87 6.56
CA LEU A 118 16.59 11.34 7.41
C LEU A 118 16.83 9.85 7.20
N ARG A 119 15.76 9.06 6.98
CA ARG A 119 15.88 7.60 6.85
C ARG A 119 14.63 6.97 6.25
N ASP A 120 14.81 5.76 5.74
CA ASP A 120 13.70 4.86 5.39
C ASP A 120 13.03 4.24 6.64
N CYS A 121 11.85 3.66 6.39
CA CYS A 121 11.08 2.89 7.36
C CYS A 121 11.85 1.68 7.89
N ARG A 122 11.71 1.40 9.19
CA ARG A 122 12.10 0.12 9.79
C ARG A 122 10.93 -0.85 9.67
N TRP A 123 11.05 -1.79 8.75
CA TRP A 123 10.09 -2.86 8.56
C TRP A 123 10.39 -3.96 9.58
N GLN A 124 9.48 -4.20 10.51
CA GLN A 124 9.57 -5.22 11.56
C GLN A 124 8.38 -6.14 11.48
#